data_AF-A0A226H4A5-F1
#
_entry.id   AF-A0A226H4A5-F1
#
_cell.length_a   1.000
_cell.length_b   1.000
_cell.length_c   1.000
_cell.angle_alpha   90.00
_cell.angle_beta   90.00
_cell.angle_gamma   90.00
#
_symmetry.space_group_name_H-M   'P 1'
#
loop_
_entity.id
_entity.type
_entity.pdbx_description
1 polymer ?
#
loop_
_entity_poly.entity_id
_entity_poly.type
_entity_poly.pdbx_seq_one_letter_code
_entity_poly.pdbx_strand_id
1 'polypeptide(L)'
;MKKSIKFLLLFLIITCGAIIIYVFSIKKEEQLHDFRYYDPKTHLLSVSQFVIRNNDSIFQGKFTTYNEKGTKIAEANFIEGHVEGKCINYFENGKIESIQYKRKGDIKEESFWYYPNGIVEKYALYNPLGGLIFTAKYDQNGEIESYKGSPQIEVYQYKFANKKKFNIKNDQYLKVGDILKHTYVLGNIPYTKRSLKIENLAIPNNKVKRTITKNSTVEINVEEVLVKKGVNTIRTIVEYKFNDKTTPTLTDTISFNVTVN
;
A
#
# COMPACT_ATOMS: atom_id res chain seq x y z
N MET A 1 20.36 -38.58 -29.78
CA MET A 1 20.20 -37.63 -28.66
C MET A 1 19.93 -36.18 -29.07
N LYS A 2 20.72 -35.51 -29.93
CA LYS A 2 20.50 -34.09 -30.27
C LYS A 2 19.20 -33.78 -31.04
N LYS A 3 18.72 -34.69 -31.91
CA LYS A 3 17.46 -34.49 -32.69
C LYS A 3 16.19 -34.57 -31.82
N SER A 4 16.15 -35.50 -30.86
CA SER A 4 15.00 -35.65 -29.95
C SER A 4 14.87 -34.47 -28.98
N ILE A 5 15.99 -33.92 -28.52
CA ILE A 5 16.01 -32.70 -27.69
C ILE A 5 15.47 -31.48 -28.47
N LYS A 6 15.83 -31.33 -29.75
CA LYS A 6 15.30 -30.25 -30.60
C LYS A 6 13.79 -30.39 -30.82
N PHE A 7 13.29 -31.61 -31.00
CA PHE A 7 11.85 -31.86 -31.16
C PHE A 7 11.08 -31.57 -29.86
N LEU A 8 11.63 -31.96 -28.71
CA LEU A 8 11.04 -31.69 -27.40
C LEU A 8 11.02 -30.19 -27.07
N LEU A 9 12.07 -29.46 -27.42
CA LEU A 9 12.13 -27.99 -27.31
C LEU A 9 11.11 -27.30 -28.21
N LEU A 10 10.95 -27.76 -29.46
CA LEU A 10 9.96 -27.21 -30.39
C LEU A 10 8.54 -27.45 -29.88
N PHE A 11 8.25 -28.65 -29.38
CA PHE A 11 6.96 -28.97 -28.78
C PHE A 11 6.66 -28.10 -27.55
N LEU A 12 7.66 -27.89 -26.68
CA LEU A 12 7.52 -27.02 -25.50
C LEU A 12 7.19 -25.57 -25.89
N ILE A 13 7.86 -25.03 -26.91
CA ILE A 13 7.60 -23.67 -27.42
C ILE A 13 6.17 -23.55 -27.95
N ILE A 14 5.69 -24.53 -28.70
CA ILE A 14 4.31 -24.55 -29.23
C ILE A 14 3.30 -24.60 -28.07
N THR A 15 3.53 -25.44 -27.06
CA THR A 15 2.63 -25.53 -25.90
C THR A 15 2.62 -24.24 -25.07
N CYS A 16 3.78 -23.61 -24.85
CA CYS A 16 3.86 -22.32 -24.16
C CYS A 16 3.16 -21.22 -24.97
N GLY A 17 3.34 -21.19 -26.30
CA GLY A 17 2.65 -20.25 -27.18
C GLY A 17 1.12 -20.42 -27.13
N ALA A 18 0.63 -21.66 -27.16
CA ALA A 18 -0.80 -21.95 -27.03
C ALA A 18 -1.36 -21.54 -25.65
N ILE A 19 -0.62 -21.77 -24.57
CA ILE A 19 -1.00 -21.31 -23.21
C ILE A 19 -1.05 -19.79 -23.15
N ILE A 20 -0.07 -19.09 -23.73
CA ILE A 20 -0.05 -17.63 -23.77
C ILE A 20 -1.26 -17.11 -24.56
N ILE A 21 -1.54 -17.67 -25.74
CA ILE A 21 -2.71 -17.29 -26.55
C ILE A 21 -4.01 -17.57 -25.80
N TYR A 22 -4.12 -18.71 -25.11
CA TYR A 22 -5.28 -19.05 -24.29
C TYR A 22 -5.47 -18.07 -23.12
N VAL A 23 -4.39 -17.71 -22.41
CA VAL A 23 -4.42 -16.71 -21.34
C VAL A 23 -4.79 -15.32 -21.87
N PHE A 24 -4.27 -14.93 -23.04
CA PHE A 24 -4.67 -13.69 -23.71
C PHE A 24 -6.14 -13.73 -24.18
N SER A 25 -6.62 -14.88 -24.63
CA SER A 25 -8.02 -15.07 -25.05
C SER A 25 -9.00 -15.02 -23.87
N ILE A 26 -8.56 -15.43 -22.67
CA ILE A 26 -9.32 -15.28 -21.42
C ILE A 26 -9.32 -13.82 -20.94
N LYS A 27 -8.25 -13.06 -21.18
CA LYS A 27 -8.20 -11.62 -20.93
C LYS A 27 -8.95 -10.85 -22.03
N LYS A 28 -10.25 -11.06 -22.13
CA LYS A 28 -11.12 -10.10 -22.82
C LYS A 28 -11.17 -8.85 -21.92
N GLU A 29 -10.52 -7.77 -22.34
CA GLU A 29 -10.68 -6.48 -21.68
C GLU A 29 -12.16 -6.10 -21.76
N GLU A 30 -12.77 -5.92 -20.59
CA GLU A 30 -14.18 -5.53 -20.51
C GLU A 30 -14.32 -4.09 -21.01
N GLN A 31 -15.35 -3.87 -21.82
CA GLN A 31 -15.63 -2.53 -22.33
C GLN A 31 -16.07 -1.63 -21.18
N LEU A 32 -15.29 -0.57 -20.95
CA LEU A 32 -15.66 0.50 -20.03
C LEU A 32 -16.66 1.44 -20.70
N HIS A 33 -17.72 1.75 -19.97
CA HIS A 33 -18.75 2.71 -20.35
C HIS A 33 -18.73 3.89 -19.38
N ASP A 34 -19.02 5.10 -19.89
CA ASP A 34 -19.17 6.29 -19.08
C ASP A 34 -20.67 6.56 -18.84
N PHE A 35 -21.05 6.76 -17.59
CA PHE A 35 -22.34 7.29 -17.19
C PHE A 35 -22.17 8.74 -16.72
N ARG A 36 -23.00 9.65 -17.25
CA ARG A 36 -23.00 11.07 -16.89
C ARG A 36 -24.32 11.41 -16.21
N TYR A 37 -24.24 11.94 -15.00
CA TYR A 37 -25.40 12.36 -14.23
C TYR A 37 -25.50 13.87 -14.22
N TYR A 38 -26.70 14.38 -14.52
CA TYR A 38 -27.00 15.80 -14.60
C TYR A 38 -28.10 16.17 -13.61
N ASP A 39 -28.06 17.39 -13.09
CA ASP A 39 -29.17 17.95 -12.32
C ASP A 39 -30.36 18.35 -13.24
N PRO A 40 -31.54 18.71 -12.70
CA PRO A 40 -32.68 19.16 -13.50
C PRO A 40 -32.43 20.44 -14.31
N LYS A 41 -31.41 21.21 -13.95
CA LYS A 41 -30.97 22.44 -14.64
C LYS A 41 -29.86 22.14 -15.66
N THR A 42 -29.60 20.86 -15.95
CA THR A 42 -28.60 20.35 -16.91
C THR A 42 -27.13 20.55 -16.54
N HIS A 43 -26.82 20.86 -15.28
CA HIS A 43 -25.43 20.88 -14.79
C HIS A 43 -24.93 19.44 -14.59
N LEU A 44 -23.71 19.16 -15.08
CA LEU A 44 -23.06 17.87 -14.86
C LEU A 44 -22.67 17.71 -13.39
N LEU A 45 -23.21 16.71 -12.71
CA LEU A 45 -22.94 16.43 -11.30
C LEU A 45 -21.92 15.31 -11.12
N SER A 46 -21.90 14.32 -12.00
CA SER A 46 -20.90 13.25 -11.94
C SER A 46 -20.64 12.55 -13.27
N VAL A 47 -19.44 11.98 -13.37
CA VAL A 47 -19.06 11.02 -14.41
C VAL A 47 -18.55 9.77 -13.70
N SER A 48 -19.13 8.61 -14.02
CA SER A 48 -18.74 7.32 -13.47
C SER A 48 -18.47 6.31 -14.57
N GLN A 49 -17.42 5.51 -14.41
CA GLN A 49 -17.13 4.41 -15.32
C GLN A 49 -17.71 3.09 -14.78
N PHE A 50 -18.23 2.26 -15.68
CA PHE A 50 -18.80 0.96 -15.35
C PHE A 50 -18.60 -0.07 -16.46
N VAL A 51 -18.70 -1.35 -16.10
CA VAL A 51 -18.78 -2.48 -17.02
C VAL A 51 -20.17 -3.12 -16.91
N ILE A 52 -20.62 -3.79 -17.97
CA ILE A 52 -21.85 -4.58 -17.94
C ILE A 52 -21.49 -6.05 -17.78
N ARG A 53 -21.99 -6.69 -16.72
CA ARG A 53 -21.84 -8.13 -16.50
C ARG A 53 -23.18 -8.72 -16.10
N ASN A 54 -23.59 -9.80 -16.76
CA ASN A 54 -24.86 -10.49 -16.49
C ASN A 54 -26.07 -9.53 -16.46
N ASN A 55 -26.11 -8.56 -17.39
CA ASN A 55 -27.11 -7.49 -17.47
C ASN A 55 -27.12 -6.48 -16.30
N ASP A 56 -26.13 -6.51 -15.42
CA ASP A 56 -25.93 -5.52 -14.34
C ASP A 56 -24.78 -4.58 -14.67
N SER A 57 -24.93 -3.31 -14.27
CA SER A 57 -23.87 -2.29 -14.34
C SER A 57 -23.04 -2.32 -13.06
N ILE A 58 -21.75 -2.58 -13.19
CA ILE A 58 -20.79 -2.64 -12.07
C ILE A 58 -19.80 -1.48 -12.22
N PHE A 59 -19.71 -0.60 -11.22
CA PHE A 59 -18.72 0.48 -11.25
C PHE A 59 -17.30 -0.08 -11.36
N GLN A 60 -16.58 0.42 -12.35
CA GLN A 60 -15.25 -0.03 -12.73
C GLN A 60 -14.55 1.12 -13.42
N GLY A 61 -13.41 1.57 -12.89
CA GLY A 61 -12.67 2.71 -13.42
C GLY A 61 -12.99 4.02 -12.70
N LYS A 62 -12.80 5.14 -13.40
CA LYS A 62 -12.79 6.48 -12.80
C LYS A 62 -14.18 6.93 -12.35
N PHE A 63 -14.19 7.72 -11.29
CA PHE A 63 -15.35 8.45 -10.81
C PHE A 63 -14.96 9.89 -10.51
N THR A 64 -15.82 10.84 -10.87
CA THR A 64 -15.60 12.26 -10.63
C THR A 64 -16.93 12.95 -10.35
N THR A 65 -16.96 13.85 -9.37
CA THR A 65 -18.13 14.69 -9.05
C THR A 65 -17.80 16.16 -9.16
N TYR A 66 -18.84 16.95 -9.43
CA TYR A 66 -18.78 18.39 -9.63
C TYR A 66 -19.85 19.08 -8.78
N ASN A 67 -19.58 20.32 -8.38
CA ASN A 67 -20.60 21.18 -7.78
C ASN A 67 -21.50 21.81 -8.86
N GLU A 68 -22.51 22.59 -8.45
CA GLU A 68 -23.43 23.30 -9.35
C GLU A 68 -22.74 24.28 -10.31
N LYS A 69 -21.51 24.72 -9.98
CA LYS A 69 -20.71 25.62 -10.82
C LYS A 69 -19.83 24.87 -11.83
N GLY A 70 -19.88 23.54 -11.85
CA GLY A 70 -19.04 22.69 -12.68
C GLY A 70 -17.60 22.53 -12.19
N THR A 71 -17.28 22.98 -10.97
CA THR A 71 -15.98 22.77 -10.34
C THR A 71 -15.92 21.33 -9.80
N LYS A 72 -14.83 20.62 -10.08
CA LYS A 72 -14.58 19.28 -9.54
C LYS A 72 -14.49 19.34 -8.01
N ILE A 73 -15.24 18.50 -7.32
CA ILE A 73 -15.25 18.41 -5.84
C ILE A 73 -14.77 17.06 -5.30
N ALA A 74 -14.81 15.99 -6.09
CA ALA A 74 -14.15 14.74 -5.74
C ALA A 74 -13.74 13.91 -6.96
N GLU A 75 -12.73 13.07 -6.78
CA GLU A 75 -12.38 11.99 -7.71
C GLU A 75 -11.94 10.72 -6.98
N ALA A 76 -12.27 9.58 -7.56
CA ALA A 76 -11.93 8.26 -7.05
C ALA A 76 -11.82 7.25 -8.21
N ASN A 77 -11.43 6.02 -7.89
CA ASN A 77 -11.44 4.89 -8.82
C ASN A 77 -12.22 3.73 -8.20
N PHE A 78 -12.96 3.00 -9.01
CA PHE A 78 -13.71 1.82 -8.64
C PHE A 78 -13.07 0.56 -9.24
N ILE A 79 -13.03 -0.51 -8.47
CA ILE A 79 -12.72 -1.87 -8.93
C ILE A 79 -13.79 -2.79 -8.34
N GLU A 80 -14.50 -3.52 -9.19
CA GLU A 80 -15.53 -4.47 -8.78
C GLU A 80 -16.62 -3.83 -7.90
N GLY A 81 -17.09 -2.63 -8.27
CA GLY A 81 -18.11 -1.90 -7.51
C GLY A 81 -17.62 -1.21 -6.24
N HIS A 82 -16.35 -1.39 -5.85
CA HIS A 82 -15.77 -0.80 -4.65
C HIS A 82 -14.75 0.29 -4.96
N VAL A 83 -14.73 1.33 -4.15
CA VAL A 83 -13.69 2.37 -4.23
C VAL A 83 -12.32 1.77 -3.88
N GLU A 84 -11.34 1.98 -4.74
CA GLU A 84 -10.01 1.40 -4.65
C GLU A 84 -8.94 2.44 -5.00
N GLY A 85 -7.88 2.48 -4.19
CA GLY A 85 -6.75 3.37 -4.37
C GLY A 85 -7.01 4.80 -3.86
N LYS A 86 -6.44 5.77 -4.58
CA LYS A 86 -6.40 7.18 -4.18
C LYS A 86 -7.76 7.85 -4.44
N CYS A 87 -8.33 8.44 -3.38
CA CYS A 87 -9.50 9.31 -3.43
C CYS A 87 -9.07 10.73 -3.09
N ILE A 88 -9.58 11.71 -3.83
CA ILE A 88 -9.27 13.13 -3.61
C ILE A 88 -10.56 13.91 -3.47
N ASN A 89 -10.66 14.76 -2.46
CA ASN A 89 -11.69 15.79 -2.35
C ASN A 89 -11.06 17.17 -2.55
N TYR A 90 -11.85 18.10 -3.07
CA TYR A 90 -11.40 19.45 -3.38
C TYR A 90 -12.28 20.48 -2.68
N PHE A 91 -11.63 21.58 -2.25
CA PHE A 91 -12.32 22.79 -1.87
C PHE A 91 -13.04 23.41 -3.07
N GLU A 92 -14.00 24.30 -2.80
CA GLU A 92 -14.72 25.10 -3.82
C GLU A 92 -13.79 25.91 -4.74
N ASN A 93 -12.58 26.24 -4.28
CA ASN A 93 -11.56 26.92 -5.07
C ASN A 93 -10.72 25.98 -5.97
N GLY A 94 -11.06 24.69 -6.01
CA GLY A 94 -10.39 23.65 -6.81
C GLY A 94 -9.09 23.11 -6.21
N LYS A 95 -8.64 23.60 -5.04
CA LYS A 95 -7.48 23.04 -4.35
C LYS A 95 -7.84 21.76 -3.61
N ILE A 96 -6.86 20.89 -3.42
CA ILE A 96 -7.04 19.63 -2.69
C ILE A 96 -7.41 19.94 -1.23
N GLU A 97 -8.50 19.36 -0.77
CA GLU A 97 -8.96 19.39 0.62
C GLU A 97 -8.48 18.14 1.37
N SER A 98 -8.60 16.97 0.75
CA SER A 98 -8.13 15.73 1.36
C SER A 98 -7.74 14.68 0.33
N ILE A 99 -6.83 13.79 0.74
CA ILE A 99 -6.46 12.58 0.00
C ILE A 99 -6.64 11.40 0.95
N GLN A 100 -7.32 10.35 0.51
CA GLN A 100 -7.51 9.11 1.28
C GLN A 100 -7.19 7.92 0.40
N TYR A 101 -6.48 6.93 0.96
CA TYR A 101 -6.18 5.68 0.26
C TYR A 101 -7.09 4.57 0.78
N LYS A 102 -7.95 4.09 -0.12
CA LYS A 102 -8.98 3.10 0.18
C LYS A 102 -8.71 1.76 -0.50
N ARG A 103 -9.17 0.68 0.13
CA ARG A 103 -9.18 -0.67 -0.45
C ARG A 103 -10.50 -1.33 -0.10
N LYS A 104 -11.23 -1.78 -1.11
CA LYS A 104 -12.61 -2.29 -1.00
C LYS A 104 -13.54 -1.32 -0.26
N GLY A 105 -13.38 -0.01 -0.50
CA GLY A 105 -14.18 1.05 0.14
C GLY A 105 -13.70 1.53 1.51
N ASP A 106 -12.89 0.74 2.22
CA ASP A 106 -12.36 1.10 3.53
C ASP A 106 -11.06 1.90 3.43
N ILE A 107 -10.84 2.85 4.35
CA ILE A 107 -9.53 3.51 4.50
C ILE A 107 -8.53 2.49 5.08
N LYS A 108 -7.43 2.22 4.36
CA LYS A 108 -6.48 1.16 4.75
C LYS A 108 -5.02 1.59 4.85
N GLU A 109 -4.64 2.74 4.27
CA GLU A 109 -3.23 3.14 4.19
C GLU A 109 -3.00 4.46 4.93
N GLU A 110 -3.16 5.59 4.23
CA GLU A 110 -2.93 6.91 4.81
C GLU A 110 -3.99 7.91 4.35
N SER A 111 -4.13 8.98 5.13
CA SER A 111 -5.00 10.10 4.81
C SER A 111 -4.28 11.42 5.07
N PHE A 112 -4.55 12.38 4.20
CA PHE A 112 -4.06 13.76 4.28
C PHE A 112 -5.25 14.71 4.25
N TRP A 113 -5.23 15.73 5.09
CA TRP A 113 -6.14 16.87 5.04
C TRP A 113 -5.31 18.13 4.91
N TYR A 114 -5.79 19.08 4.13
CA TYR A 114 -5.05 20.27 3.73
C TYR A 114 -5.81 21.51 4.14
N TYR A 115 -5.08 22.56 4.49
CA TYR A 115 -5.62 23.90 4.52
C TYR A 115 -5.90 24.42 3.10
N PRO A 116 -6.78 25.43 2.94
CA PRO A 116 -7.02 26.08 1.64
C PRO A 116 -5.78 26.74 1.00
N ASN A 117 -4.68 26.91 1.75
CA ASN A 117 -3.40 27.38 1.19
C ASN A 117 -2.59 26.23 0.53
N GLY A 118 -2.99 24.97 0.72
CA GLY A 118 -2.33 23.77 0.17
C GLY A 118 -1.33 23.10 1.13
N ILE A 119 -1.16 23.63 2.34
CA ILE A 119 -0.34 23.02 3.39
C ILE A 119 -1.12 21.88 4.05
N VAL A 120 -0.45 20.77 4.37
CA VAL A 120 -1.07 19.65 5.08
C VAL A 120 -1.43 20.11 6.48
N GLU A 121 -2.70 20.07 6.84
CA GLU A 121 -3.19 20.30 8.20
C GLU A 121 -3.03 19.05 9.06
N LYS A 122 -3.33 17.89 8.49
CA LYS A 122 -3.35 16.63 9.22
C LYS A 122 -2.91 15.46 8.36
N TYR A 123 -2.17 14.56 8.99
CA TYR A 123 -1.77 13.27 8.45
C TYR A 123 -2.27 12.15 9.37
N ALA A 124 -2.74 11.05 8.78
CA ALA A 124 -3.13 9.84 9.50
C ALA A 124 -2.61 8.59 8.79
N LEU A 125 -2.11 7.63 9.57
CA LEU A 125 -1.67 6.32 9.11
C LEU A 125 -2.55 5.24 9.74
N TYR A 126 -2.93 4.25 8.94
CA TYR A 126 -3.78 3.14 9.34
C TYR A 126 -3.03 1.82 9.19
N ASN A 127 -3.38 0.85 10.04
CA ASN A 127 -2.95 -0.52 9.88
C ASN A 127 -3.80 -1.24 8.81
N PRO A 128 -3.42 -2.46 8.37
CA PRO A 128 -4.18 -3.20 7.36
C PRO A 128 -5.61 -3.56 7.75
N LEU A 129 -5.97 -3.46 9.04
CA LEU A 129 -7.34 -3.66 9.52
C LEU A 129 -8.17 -2.36 9.47
N GLY A 130 -7.58 -1.22 9.12
CA GLY A 130 -8.21 0.11 9.12
C GLY A 130 -8.14 0.85 10.45
N GLY A 131 -7.42 0.29 11.43
CA GLY A 131 -7.20 0.96 12.73
C GLY A 131 -6.16 2.06 12.60
N LEU A 132 -6.49 3.25 13.11
CA LEU A 132 -5.56 4.39 13.17
C LEU A 132 -4.37 4.08 14.08
N ILE A 133 -3.15 4.20 13.56
CA ILE A 133 -1.91 3.91 14.30
C ILE A 133 -1.00 5.12 14.50
N PHE A 134 -1.10 6.13 13.64
CA PHE A 134 -0.34 7.38 13.81
C PHE A 134 -1.13 8.57 13.29
N THR A 135 -1.00 9.71 13.95
CA THR A 135 -1.50 11.00 13.49
C THR A 135 -0.47 12.09 13.69
N ALA A 136 -0.37 13.03 12.76
CA ALA A 136 0.33 14.30 12.94
C ALA A 136 -0.58 15.47 12.54
N LYS A 137 -0.45 16.59 13.23
CA LYS A 137 -1.11 17.87 12.95
C LYS A 137 -0.06 18.94 12.73
N TYR A 138 -0.34 19.85 11.82
CA TYR A 138 0.56 20.91 11.43
C TYR A 138 -0.18 22.24 11.39
N ASP A 139 0.57 23.32 11.55
CA ASP A 139 0.06 24.67 11.38
C ASP A 139 -0.04 25.05 9.90
N GLN A 140 -0.48 26.28 9.63
CA GLN A 140 -0.61 26.79 8.25
C GLN A 140 0.72 27.06 7.54
N ASN A 141 1.86 26.96 8.24
CA ASN A 141 3.21 27.08 7.69
C ASN A 141 3.85 25.72 7.38
N GLY A 142 3.23 24.62 7.84
CA GLY A 142 3.72 23.25 7.68
C GLY A 142 4.67 22.82 8.81
N GLU A 143 4.71 23.58 9.90
CA GLU A 143 5.41 23.20 11.12
C GLU A 143 4.55 22.23 11.93
N ILE A 144 5.17 21.21 12.53
CA ILE A 144 4.42 20.18 13.26
C ILE A 144 4.00 20.71 14.64
N GLU A 145 2.70 20.69 14.91
CA GLU A 145 2.15 21.08 16.21
C GLU A 145 2.11 19.92 17.19
N SER A 146 1.72 18.73 16.70
CA SER A 146 1.59 17.53 17.52
C SER A 146 1.57 16.26 16.69
N TYR A 147 1.96 15.15 17.31
CA TYR A 147 1.72 13.82 16.76
C TYR A 147 1.43 12.81 17.88
N LYS A 148 0.82 11.68 17.51
CA LYS A 148 0.47 10.60 18.42
C LYS A 148 0.53 9.26 17.69
N GLY A 149 1.01 8.22 18.39
CA GLY A 149 1.01 6.84 17.91
C GLY A 149 2.35 6.39 17.32
N SER A 150 2.32 5.29 16.57
CA SER A 150 3.51 4.61 16.04
C SER A 150 3.62 4.82 14.52
N PRO A 151 4.70 5.46 14.03
CA PRO A 151 4.86 5.76 12.61
C PRO A 151 5.29 4.54 11.78
N GLN A 152 5.55 3.40 12.45
CA GLN A 152 5.74 2.10 11.82
C GLN A 152 5.07 0.99 12.64
N ILE A 153 4.71 -0.10 11.96
CA ILE A 153 4.35 -1.39 12.58
C ILE A 153 4.82 -2.54 11.70
N GLU A 154 5.14 -3.68 12.31
CA GLU A 154 5.34 -4.96 11.62
C GLU A 154 4.02 -5.73 11.63
N VAL A 155 3.58 -6.22 10.47
CA VAL A 155 2.22 -6.81 10.32
C VAL A 155 2.23 -8.28 9.92
N TYR A 156 3.34 -8.81 9.41
CA TYR A 156 3.38 -10.17 8.88
C TYR A 156 3.84 -11.20 9.92
N GLN A 157 4.90 -10.91 10.67
CA GLN A 157 5.45 -11.75 11.73
C GLN A 157 4.61 -11.65 13.01
N TYR A 158 3.93 -10.52 13.22
CA TYR A 158 3.02 -10.31 14.33
C TYR A 158 2.00 -11.46 14.50
N LYS A 159 1.47 -12.03 13.41
CA LYS A 159 0.53 -13.16 13.50
C LYS A 159 1.17 -14.42 14.08
N PHE A 160 2.42 -14.72 13.72
CA PHE A 160 3.18 -15.87 14.22
C PHE A 160 3.69 -15.66 15.64
N ALA A 161 3.91 -14.41 16.06
CA ALA A 161 4.17 -14.08 17.47
C ALA A 161 2.89 -14.17 18.33
N ASN A 162 1.71 -13.94 17.74
CA ASN A 162 0.41 -13.90 18.43
C ASN A 162 -0.53 -15.04 17.99
N LYS A 163 -0.01 -16.26 17.86
CA LYS A 163 -0.72 -17.42 17.26
C LYS A 163 -2.14 -17.65 17.78
N LYS A 164 -2.34 -17.50 19.10
CA LYS A 164 -3.65 -17.64 19.76
C LYS A 164 -4.69 -16.66 19.22
N LYS A 165 -4.28 -15.41 18.94
CA LYS A 165 -5.16 -14.36 18.41
C LYS A 165 -5.56 -14.61 16.95
N PHE A 166 -4.70 -15.29 16.18
CA PHE A 166 -4.87 -15.50 14.74
C PHE A 166 -5.22 -16.95 14.36
N ASN A 167 -5.60 -17.80 15.33
CA ASN A 167 -5.94 -19.21 15.11
C ASN A 167 -4.86 -20.00 14.32
N ILE A 168 -3.58 -19.65 14.52
CA ILE A 168 -2.46 -20.34 13.88
C ILE A 168 -2.12 -21.58 14.71
N LYS A 169 -2.30 -22.77 14.12
CA LYS A 169 -2.06 -24.06 14.79
C LYS A 169 -0.61 -24.53 14.75
N ASN A 170 0.14 -24.14 13.72
CA ASN A 170 1.50 -24.63 13.47
C ASN A 170 2.53 -23.53 13.69
N ASP A 171 3.67 -23.90 14.24
CA ASP A 171 4.81 -23.01 14.36
C ASP A 171 5.44 -22.72 12.99
N GLN A 172 6.10 -21.56 12.91
CA GLN A 172 6.96 -21.26 11.78
C GLN A 172 8.28 -22.01 12.00
N TYR A 173 8.50 -23.09 11.25
CA TYR A 173 9.77 -23.81 11.26
C TYR A 173 10.66 -23.27 10.15
N LEU A 174 11.70 -22.52 10.52
CA LEU A 174 12.70 -21.98 9.59
C LEU A 174 14.00 -22.76 9.73
N LYS A 175 14.72 -22.95 8.64
CA LYS A 175 16.05 -23.55 8.57
C LYS A 175 17.03 -22.60 7.90
N VAL A 176 18.32 -22.85 8.08
CA VAL A 176 19.36 -22.15 7.31
C VAL A 176 19.10 -22.35 5.80
N GLY A 177 19.08 -21.26 5.05
CA GLY A 177 18.75 -21.22 3.62
C GLY A 177 17.32 -20.79 3.32
N ASP A 178 16.41 -20.81 4.30
CA ASP A 178 15.03 -20.36 4.11
C ASP A 178 14.93 -18.84 3.96
N ILE A 179 13.84 -18.39 3.32
CA ILE A 179 13.51 -16.98 3.16
C ILE A 179 12.54 -16.56 4.26
N LEU A 180 13.00 -15.69 5.15
CA LEU A 180 12.14 -14.99 6.09
C LEU A 180 11.39 -13.88 5.34
N LYS A 181 10.05 -13.94 5.36
CA LYS A 181 9.20 -12.87 4.85
C LYS A 181 8.69 -12.03 6.00
N HIS A 182 8.69 -10.71 5.87
CA HIS A 182 8.05 -9.80 6.82
C HIS A 182 7.59 -8.52 6.13
N THR A 183 6.62 -7.83 6.73
CA THR A 183 5.96 -6.68 6.10
C THR A 183 5.84 -5.56 7.11
N TYR A 184 6.14 -4.35 6.67
CA TYR A 184 6.01 -3.15 7.49
C TYR A 184 5.06 -2.15 6.85
N VAL A 185 4.26 -1.51 7.69
CA VAL A 185 3.58 -0.26 7.36
C VAL A 185 4.44 0.87 7.87
N LEU A 186 4.80 1.82 7.01
CA LEU A 186 5.69 2.96 7.29
C LEU A 186 5.01 4.25 6.85
N GLY A 187 4.81 5.17 7.79
CA GLY A 187 4.17 6.45 7.49
C GLY A 187 4.96 7.35 6.55
N ASN A 188 4.30 8.07 5.66
CA ASN A 188 4.91 9.11 4.83
C ASN A 188 4.69 10.49 5.48
N ILE A 189 5.22 10.67 6.69
CA ILE A 189 5.00 11.87 7.52
C ILE A 189 5.39 13.13 6.72
N PRO A 190 4.44 14.06 6.46
CA PRO A 190 4.72 15.31 5.75
C PRO A 190 5.85 16.13 6.37
N TYR A 191 6.54 16.88 5.50
CA TYR A 191 7.63 17.80 5.88
C TYR A 191 8.80 17.14 6.62
N THR A 192 9.08 15.87 6.29
CA THR A 192 10.20 15.14 6.85
C THR A 192 11.05 14.47 5.78
N LYS A 193 12.31 14.22 6.11
CA LYS A 193 13.17 13.26 5.42
C LYS A 193 13.19 11.96 6.21
N ARG A 194 12.64 10.88 5.62
CA ARG A 194 12.61 9.54 6.23
C ARG A 194 13.89 8.74 5.93
N SER A 195 14.44 8.09 6.96
CA SER A 195 15.44 7.02 6.83
C SER A 195 14.86 5.70 7.37
N LEU A 196 15.27 4.56 6.80
CA LEU A 196 14.90 3.23 7.29
C LEU A 196 16.15 2.36 7.34
N LYS A 197 16.38 1.74 8.50
CA LYS A 197 17.40 0.72 8.70
C LYS A 197 16.74 -0.59 9.12
N ILE A 198 17.10 -1.69 8.47
CA ILE A 198 16.70 -3.04 8.84
C ILE A 198 17.96 -3.83 9.16
N GLU A 199 17.98 -4.54 10.28
CA GLU A 199 19.16 -5.25 10.78
C GLU A 199 18.77 -6.63 11.28
N ASN A 200 19.63 -7.61 11.01
CA ASN A 200 19.60 -8.90 11.70
C ASN A 200 20.77 -8.91 12.68
N LEU A 201 20.46 -8.85 13.97
CA LEU A 201 21.49 -8.69 15.02
C LEU A 201 22.34 -9.95 15.23
N ALA A 202 21.96 -11.08 14.63
CA ALA A 202 22.72 -12.32 14.74
C ALA A 202 23.92 -12.38 13.77
N ILE A 203 23.99 -11.48 12.78
CA ILE A 203 25.05 -11.45 11.77
C ILE A 203 25.48 -10.02 11.40
N PRO A 204 26.72 -9.83 10.93
CA PRO A 204 27.14 -8.54 10.35
C PRO A 204 26.28 -8.15 9.14
N ASN A 205 25.96 -6.85 9.01
CA ASN A 205 25.05 -6.35 7.97
C ASN A 205 25.53 -6.65 6.53
N ASN A 206 26.84 -6.73 6.29
CA ASN A 206 27.41 -7.07 4.99
C ASN A 206 27.18 -8.55 4.58
N LYS A 207 26.79 -9.42 5.52
CA LYS A 207 26.43 -10.82 5.26
C LYS A 207 24.93 -11.03 5.04
N VAL A 208 24.11 -10.00 5.28
CA VAL A 208 22.68 -10.08 5.08
C VAL A 208 22.36 -10.02 3.58
N LYS A 209 21.59 -11.00 3.10
CA LYS A 209 21.02 -10.98 1.75
C LYS A 209 19.53 -10.74 1.87
N ARG A 210 19.08 -9.54 1.47
CA ARG A 210 17.66 -9.18 1.51
C ARG A 210 17.20 -8.42 0.28
N THR A 211 15.91 -8.56 -0.01
CA THR A 211 15.19 -7.80 -1.02
C THR A 211 14.06 -7.03 -0.33
N ILE A 212 13.89 -5.76 -0.70
CA ILE A 212 12.79 -4.92 -0.20
C ILE A 212 11.96 -4.47 -1.39
N THR A 213 10.66 -4.72 -1.35
CA THR A 213 9.71 -4.32 -2.40
C THR A 213 8.60 -3.46 -1.80
N LYS A 214 8.29 -2.34 -2.45
CA LYS A 214 7.15 -1.49 -2.08
C LYS A 214 5.86 -2.10 -2.63
N ASN A 215 4.89 -2.37 -1.76
CA ASN A 215 3.61 -2.98 -2.14
C ASN A 215 2.47 -1.94 -2.25
N SER A 216 2.54 -0.89 -1.44
CA SER A 216 1.58 0.23 -1.49
C SER A 216 2.25 1.54 -1.09
N THR A 217 1.50 2.62 -0.83
CA THR A 217 2.14 3.90 -0.48
C THR A 217 2.92 3.82 0.83
N VAL A 218 2.43 3.00 1.78
CA VAL A 218 2.99 2.84 3.12
C VAL A 218 3.55 1.44 3.38
N GLU A 219 3.21 0.44 2.57
CA GLU A 219 3.59 -0.95 2.83
C GLU A 219 4.87 -1.36 2.09
N ILE A 220 5.82 -1.94 2.84
CA ILE A 220 7.00 -2.62 2.27
C ILE A 220 7.03 -4.09 2.68
N ASN A 221 7.39 -4.94 1.74
CA ASN A 221 7.70 -6.35 1.98
C ASN A 221 9.20 -6.55 1.97
N VAL A 222 9.68 -7.39 2.89
CA VAL A 222 11.08 -7.73 3.02
C VAL A 222 11.22 -9.24 2.98
N GLU A 223 12.13 -9.71 2.14
CA GLU A 223 12.53 -11.11 2.04
C GLU A 223 14.00 -11.21 2.38
N GLU A 224 14.34 -11.95 3.44
CA GLU A 224 15.70 -12.11 3.94
C GLU A 224 16.10 -13.59 3.98
N VAL A 225 17.26 -13.91 3.40
CA VAL A 225 17.81 -15.28 3.45
C VAL A 225 18.45 -15.52 4.82
N LEU A 226 17.98 -16.55 5.52
CA LEU A 226 18.47 -16.91 6.84
C LEU A 226 19.76 -17.71 6.74
N VAL A 227 20.85 -17.18 7.31
CA VAL A 227 22.19 -17.80 7.22
C VAL A 227 22.73 -18.27 8.56
N LYS A 228 22.06 -17.96 9.67
CA LYS A 228 22.52 -18.27 11.04
C LYS A 228 21.48 -19.12 11.77
N LYS A 229 21.89 -20.32 12.19
CA LYS A 229 21.13 -21.17 13.11
C LYS A 229 21.01 -20.51 14.48
N GLY A 230 19.88 -20.75 15.16
CA GLY A 230 19.55 -20.19 16.47
C GLY A 230 18.55 -19.03 16.38
N VAL A 231 18.50 -18.23 17.44
CA VAL A 231 17.62 -17.06 17.49
C VAL A 231 18.24 -15.91 16.69
N ASN A 232 17.49 -15.40 15.71
CA ASN A 232 17.84 -14.21 14.95
C ASN A 232 16.88 -13.09 15.37
N THR A 233 17.41 -11.97 15.85
CA THR A 233 16.62 -10.78 16.17
C THR A 233 16.64 -9.83 14.98
N ILE A 234 15.47 -9.62 14.38
CA ILE A 234 15.29 -8.65 13.31
C ILE A 234 14.83 -7.34 13.93
N ARG A 235 15.51 -6.25 13.60
CA ARG A 235 15.23 -4.90 14.10
C ARG A 235 15.00 -3.95 12.94
N THR A 236 14.01 -3.07 13.07
CA THR A 236 13.88 -1.89 12.21
C THR A 236 13.98 -0.62 13.01
N ILE A 237 14.67 0.35 12.44
CA ILE A 237 14.80 1.71 12.96
C ILE A 237 14.33 2.63 11.83
N VAL A 238 13.30 3.42 12.10
CA VAL A 238 12.84 4.47 11.18
C VAL A 238 13.08 5.82 11.84
N GLU A 239 13.62 6.76 11.07
CA GLU A 239 13.86 8.12 11.54
C GLU A 239 13.19 9.11 10.60
N TYR A 240 12.57 10.14 11.18
CA TYR A 240 11.93 11.23 10.46
C TYR A 240 12.56 12.55 10.92
N LYS A 241 13.41 13.11 10.06
CA LYS A 241 14.02 14.42 10.31
C LYS A 241 13.11 15.51 9.75
N PHE A 242 12.57 16.36 10.62
CA PHE A 242 11.69 17.47 10.24
C PHE A 242 12.45 18.58 9.50
N ASN A 243 11.76 19.23 8.56
CA ASN A 243 12.33 20.27 7.72
C ASN A 243 12.54 21.61 8.46
N ASP A 244 11.79 21.85 9.54
CA ASP A 244 11.91 23.05 10.41
C ASP A 244 13.26 23.14 11.14
N LYS A 245 14.00 22.02 11.23
CA LYS A 245 15.29 21.83 11.93
C LYS A 245 15.25 22.10 13.44
N THR A 246 14.12 22.54 13.99
CA THR A 246 13.92 22.80 15.42
C THR A 246 13.23 21.62 16.10
N THR A 247 12.35 20.91 15.39
CA THR A 247 11.69 19.72 15.91
C THR A 247 12.68 18.57 15.99
N PRO A 248 12.81 17.90 17.16
CA PRO A 248 13.64 16.71 17.30
C PRO A 248 13.29 15.64 16.29
N THR A 249 14.29 14.89 15.82
CA THR A 249 14.06 13.75 14.93
C THR A 249 13.18 12.71 15.62
N LEU A 250 12.08 12.33 14.96
CA LEU A 250 11.23 11.24 15.44
C LEU A 250 11.87 9.91 15.02
N THR A 251 12.32 9.14 16.01
CA THR A 251 12.89 7.81 15.80
C THR A 251 12.00 6.77 16.44
N ASP A 252 11.65 5.73 15.69
CA ASP A 252 10.94 4.57 16.21
C ASP A 252 11.72 3.29 15.92
N THR A 253 11.72 2.35 16.86
CA THR A 253 12.46 1.09 16.78
C THR A 253 11.56 -0.07 17.20
N ILE A 254 11.39 -1.04 16.30
CA ILE A 254 10.69 -2.29 16.60
C ILE A 254 11.59 -3.48 16.31
N SER A 255 11.35 -4.60 17.00
CA SER A 255 12.11 -5.83 16.76
C SER A 255 11.28 -7.07 17.06
N PHE A 256 11.66 -8.18 16.46
CA PHE A 256 11.09 -9.50 16.73
C PHE A 256 12.16 -10.59 16.57
N ASN A 257 11.92 -11.73 17.21
CA ASN A 257 12.80 -12.89 17.14
C ASN A 257 12.22 -13.95 16.21
N VAL A 258 13.10 -14.61 15.45
CA VAL A 258 12.79 -15.83 14.71
C VAL A 258 13.80 -16.92 15.07
N THR A 259 13.31 -18.13 15.27
CA THR A 259 14.15 -19.29 15.55
C THR A 259 14.44 -20.06 14.26
N VAL A 260 15.71 -20.27 13.98
CA VAL A 260 16.20 -20.98 12.79
C VAL A 260 16.88 -22.29 13.21
N ASN A 261 16.41 -23.41 12.68
CA ASN A 261 16.86 -24.77 12.98
C ASN A 261 18.08 -25.20 12.16
#